data_AF-A0A085FS53-F1
#
_entry.id   AF-A0A085FS53-F1
#
_cell.length_a   1.000
_cell.length_b   1.000
_cell.length_c   1.000
_cell.angle_alpha   90.00
_cell.angle_beta   90.00
_cell.angle_gamma   90.00
#
_symmetry.space_group_name_H-M   'P 1'
#
loop_
_entity.id
_entity.type
_entity.pdbx_description
1 polymer ?
#
loop_
_entity_poly.entity_id
_entity_poly.type
_entity_poly.pdbx_seq_one_letter_code
_entity_poly.pdbx_strand_id
1 'polypeptide(L)'
;MNKHIGKLSLPIVGLIPDLAAALTLDPALKPIAMSGYHDLATPFYQTELDLARLGAGNAIQIRNYDSGHMSYLDDRVRRLQKADLRAFYNSVSVAQ
;
A
#
# COMPACT_ATOMS: atom_id res chain seq x y z
N MET A 1 -24.53 -10.44 -31.08
CA MET A 1 -24.21 -9.15 -31.70
C MET A 1 -24.24 -8.07 -30.63
N ASN A 2 -23.04 -7.65 -30.16
CA ASN A 2 -22.69 -6.28 -29.73
C ASN A 2 -23.43 -5.63 -28.53
N LYS A 3 -22.80 -5.05 -27.49
CA LYS A 3 -21.42 -4.58 -27.25
C LYS A 3 -21.24 -4.28 -25.74
N HIS A 4 -19.97 -4.13 -25.32
CA HIS A 4 -19.50 -3.40 -24.12
C HIS A 4 -19.30 -4.20 -22.81
N ILE A 5 -18.53 -5.28 -22.89
CA ILE A 5 -17.49 -5.49 -21.86
C ILE A 5 -16.60 -4.24 -21.91
N GLY A 6 -16.75 -3.36 -20.92
CA GLY A 6 -15.99 -2.14 -20.79
C GLY A 6 -14.51 -2.45 -20.90
N LYS A 7 -13.80 -1.67 -21.71
CA LYS A 7 -12.35 -1.75 -21.89
C LYS A 7 -11.67 -1.92 -20.53
N LEU A 8 -11.21 -3.13 -20.23
CA LEU A 8 -10.12 -3.31 -19.29
C LEU A 8 -8.87 -2.84 -20.03
N SER A 9 -8.71 -1.52 -20.13
CA SER A 9 -7.48 -0.88 -20.59
C SER A 9 -6.44 -1.08 -19.51
N LEU A 10 -5.88 -2.29 -19.39
CA LEU A 10 -4.63 -2.50 -18.68
C LEU A 10 -3.49 -2.29 -19.68
N PRO A 11 -2.98 -1.06 -19.80
CA PRO A 11 -1.52 -0.95 -19.87
C PRO A 11 -1.03 0.32 -19.16
N ILE A 12 -0.78 0.20 -17.86
CA ILE A 12 0.33 0.87 -17.19
C ILE A 12 0.89 -0.19 -16.24
N VAL A 13 2.11 -0.68 -16.50
CA VAL A 13 2.85 -1.44 -15.48
C VAL A 13 3.03 -0.47 -14.31
N GLY A 14 2.36 -0.73 -13.19
CA GLY A 14 2.29 0.24 -12.11
C GLY A 14 1.57 -0.34 -10.90
N LEU A 15 2.05 0.05 -9.71
CA LEU A 15 1.57 -0.47 -8.43
C LEU A 15 0.05 -0.38 -8.27
N ILE A 16 -0.59 0.69 -8.75
CA ILE A 16 -2.01 0.95 -8.49
C ILE A 16 -2.94 0.01 -9.28
N PRO A 17 -2.83 -0.13 -10.61
CA PRO A 17 -3.62 -1.14 -11.34
C PRO A 17 -3.46 -2.57 -10.80
N ASP A 18 -2.23 -2.96 -10.44
CA ASP A 18 -1.95 -4.31 -9.92
C ASP A 18 -2.55 -4.51 -8.53
N LEU A 19 -2.43 -3.51 -7.65
CA LEU A 19 -3.03 -3.55 -6.32
C LEU A 19 -4.57 -3.54 -6.41
N ALA A 20 -5.16 -2.81 -7.35
CA ALA A 20 -6.61 -2.83 -7.60
C ALA A 20 -7.08 -4.22 -8.04
N ALA A 21 -6.35 -4.86 -8.95
CA ALA A 21 -6.63 -6.23 -9.39
C ALA A 21 -6.51 -7.21 -8.21
N ALA A 22 -5.47 -7.09 -7.39
CA ALA A 22 -5.27 -7.94 -6.20
C ALA A 22 -6.41 -7.78 -5.18
N LEU A 23 -6.81 -6.55 -4.86
CA LEU A 23 -7.93 -6.27 -3.95
C LEU A 23 -9.29 -6.74 -4.50
N THR A 24 -9.44 -6.79 -5.83
CA THR A 24 -10.64 -7.36 -6.47
C THR A 24 -10.67 -8.88 -6.34
N LEU A 25 -9.51 -9.54 -6.45
CA LEU A 25 -9.38 -11.00 -6.34
C LEU A 25 -9.51 -11.48 -4.89
N ASP A 26 -8.93 -10.73 -3.95
CA ASP A 26 -9.00 -11.01 -2.52
C ASP A 26 -9.43 -9.74 -1.76
N PRO A 27 -10.74 -9.55 -1.54
CA PRO A 27 -11.23 -8.45 -0.72
C PRO A 27 -10.80 -8.50 0.76
N ALA A 28 -10.28 -9.65 1.23
CA ALA A 28 -9.73 -9.79 2.58
C ALA A 28 -8.24 -9.44 2.66
N LEU A 29 -7.58 -9.16 1.52
CA LEU A 29 -6.21 -8.69 1.47
C LEU A 29 -6.07 -7.37 2.26
N LYS A 30 -5.02 -7.29 3.08
CA LYS A 30 -4.74 -6.13 3.95
C LYS A 30 -3.42 -5.48 3.56
N PRO A 31 -3.39 -4.46 2.68
CA PRO A 31 -2.14 -3.79 2.33
C PRO A 31 -1.66 -2.85 3.44
N ILE A 32 -0.34 -2.73 3.58
CA ILE A 32 0.30 -1.70 4.41
C ILE A 32 1.36 -0.96 3.60
N ALA A 33 1.31 0.37 3.59
CA ALA A 33 2.30 1.26 2.99
C ALA A 33 3.10 1.95 4.11
N MET A 34 4.43 1.90 4.00
CA MET A 34 5.37 2.44 4.99
C MET A 34 6.37 3.37 4.29
N SER A 35 6.40 4.64 4.68
CA SER A 35 7.21 5.67 4.02
C SER A 35 8.00 6.54 5.00
N GLY A 36 9.11 7.11 4.55
CA GLY A 36 9.81 8.18 5.26
C GLY A 36 9.17 9.54 4.97
N TYR A 37 8.92 10.34 6.00
CA TYR A 37 8.33 11.67 5.89
C TYR A 37 9.26 12.66 5.13
N HIS A 38 10.58 12.50 5.29
CA HIS A 38 11.61 13.30 4.64
C HIS A 38 12.21 12.62 3.40
N ASP A 39 11.52 11.62 2.84
CA ASP A 39 11.93 10.95 1.62
C ASP A 39 11.63 11.81 0.38
N LEU A 40 12.69 12.31 -0.27
CA LEU A 40 12.58 13.08 -1.51
C LEU A 40 12.66 12.22 -2.77
N ALA A 41 13.09 10.96 -2.66
CA ALA A 41 13.16 10.03 -3.79
C ALA A 41 11.80 9.39 -4.06
N THR A 42 11.07 9.03 -2.99
CA THR A 42 9.69 8.53 -3.04
C THR A 42 8.81 9.26 -2.02
N PRO A 43 8.31 10.47 -2.35
CA PRO A 43 7.53 11.28 -1.41
C PRO A 43 6.27 10.58 -0.93
N PHE A 44 6.10 10.49 0.41
CA PHE A 44 4.98 9.78 1.03
C PHE A 44 3.60 10.27 0.53
N TYR A 45 3.44 11.58 0.33
CA TYR A 45 2.16 12.15 -0.08
C TYR A 45 1.76 11.74 -1.50
N GLN A 46 2.74 11.51 -2.40
CA GLN A 46 2.44 10.97 -3.72
C GLN A 46 1.89 9.53 -3.61
N THR A 47 2.47 8.72 -2.71
CA THR A 47 1.95 7.38 -2.41
C THR A 47 0.51 7.44 -1.87
N GLU A 48 0.20 8.36 -0.96
CA GLU A 48 -1.17 8.55 -0.44
C GLU A 48 -2.16 8.92 -1.55
N LEU A 49 -1.78 9.86 -2.45
CA LEU A 49 -2.60 10.24 -3.59
C LEU A 49 -2.82 9.08 -4.57
N ASP A 50 -1.80 8.27 -4.82
CA ASP A 50 -1.90 7.12 -5.70
C ASP A 50 -2.80 6.03 -5.10
N LEU A 51 -2.67 5.74 -3.81
CA LEU A 51 -3.53 4.79 -3.09
C LEU A 51 -4.98 5.27 -3.00
N ALA A 52 -5.22 6.57 -2.88
CA ALA A 52 -6.57 7.15 -2.86
C ALA A 52 -7.36 6.86 -4.15
N ARG A 53 -6.68 6.60 -5.29
CA ARG A 53 -7.33 6.21 -6.56
C ARG A 53 -8.02 4.86 -6.50
N LEU A 54 -7.72 4.02 -5.51
CA LEU A 54 -8.36 2.72 -5.31
C LEU A 54 -9.79 2.81 -4.77
N GLY A 55 -10.23 4.01 -4.37
CA GLY A 55 -11.57 4.26 -3.84
C GLY A 55 -11.71 3.93 -2.35
N ALA A 56 -12.82 4.41 -1.76
CA ALA A 56 -13.15 4.18 -0.36
C ALA A 56 -13.55 2.71 -0.11
N GLY A 57 -13.19 2.19 1.07
CA GLY A 57 -13.55 0.82 1.51
C GLY A 57 -12.40 -0.16 1.53
N ASN A 58 -11.28 0.14 0.87
CA ASN A 58 -10.06 -0.67 0.99
C ASN A 58 -9.35 -0.33 2.31
N ALA A 59 -9.19 -1.32 3.19
CA ALA A 59 -8.56 -1.15 4.50
C ALA A 59 -7.01 -1.10 4.40
N ILE A 60 -6.50 -0.15 3.61
CA ILE A 60 -5.07 0.07 3.41
C ILE A 60 -4.52 0.83 4.62
N GLN A 61 -3.52 0.26 5.29
CA GLN A 61 -2.84 0.92 6.40
C GLN A 61 -1.70 1.79 5.86
N ILE A 62 -1.62 3.04 6.32
CA ILE A 62 -0.55 3.98 5.94
C ILE A 62 0.24 4.35 7.20
N ARG A 63 1.57 4.29 7.11
CA ARG A 63 2.51 4.64 8.18
C ARG A 63 3.63 5.51 7.62
N ASN A 64 3.68 6.76 8.06
CA ASN A 64 4.74 7.69 7.72
C ASN A 64 5.63 7.90 8.94
N TYR A 65 6.93 7.68 8.78
CA TYR A 65 7.91 7.78 9.86
C TYR A 65 8.77 9.03 9.66
N ASP A 66 9.11 9.71 10.75
CA ASP A 66 10.05 10.82 10.77
C ASP A 66 11.48 10.34 10.38
N SER A 67 11.73 10.20 9.08
CA SER A 67 12.94 9.65 8.47
C SER A 67 13.00 9.93 6.97
N GLY A 68 14.16 9.75 6.34
CA GLY A 68 14.33 9.75 4.88
C GLY A 68 14.05 8.39 4.21
N HIS A 69 14.46 8.26 2.94
CA HIS A 69 14.21 7.11 2.07
C HIS A 69 14.56 5.75 2.68
N MET A 70 15.79 5.61 3.14
CA MET A 70 16.29 4.37 3.75
C MET A 70 15.96 4.32 5.24
N SER A 71 14.67 4.42 5.56
CA SER A 71 14.17 4.61 6.93
C SER A 71 14.54 3.51 7.92
N TYR A 72 14.83 2.31 7.43
CA TYR A 72 15.31 1.19 8.23
C TYR A 72 16.74 1.38 8.76
N LEU A 73 17.52 2.32 8.20
CA LEU A 73 18.86 2.66 8.71
C LEU A 73 18.81 3.53 9.97
N ASP A 74 17.69 4.25 10.21
CA ASP A 74 17.47 4.94 11.49
C ASP A 74 17.03 3.90 12.54
N ASP A 75 17.86 3.73 13.58
CA ASP A 75 17.63 2.77 14.67
C ASP A 75 16.32 3.00 15.44
N ARG A 76 15.91 4.26 15.64
CA ARG A 76 14.65 4.61 16.31
C ARG A 76 13.49 4.20 15.41
N VAL A 77 13.54 4.55 14.13
CA VAL A 77 12.47 4.28 13.17
C VAL A 77 12.35 2.78 12.89
N ARG A 78 13.47 2.06 12.76
CA ARG A 78 13.47 0.60 12.59
C ARG A 78 12.77 -0.12 13.74
N ARG A 79 12.91 0.35 14.99
CA ARG A 79 12.18 -0.23 16.14
C ARG A 79 10.68 0.00 16.04
N LEU A 80 10.25 1.18 15.59
CA LEU A 80 8.84 1.52 15.36
C LEU A 80 8.26 0.67 14.22
N GLN A 81 8.92 0.62 13.07
CA GLN A 81 8.56 -0.23 11.93
C GLN A 81 8.41 -1.70 12.33
N LYS A 82 9.35 -2.23 13.14
CA LYS A 82 9.26 -3.59 13.65
C LYS A 82 8.03 -3.80 14.55
N ALA A 83 7.66 -2.81 15.36
CA ALA A 83 6.48 -2.88 16.21
C ALA A 83 5.19 -2.86 15.40
N ASP A 84 5.10 -1.96 14.41
CA ASP A 84 3.95 -1.85 13.52
C ASP A 84 3.78 -3.11 12.67
N LEU A 85 4.87 -3.68 12.14
CA LEU A 85 4.81 -4.96 11.43
C LEU A 85 4.34 -6.12 12.31
N ARG A 86 4.78 -6.19 13.58
CA ARG A 86 4.26 -7.21 14.51
C ARG A 86 2.76 -7.04 14.74
N ALA A 87 2.30 -5.81 14.95
CA ALA A 87 0.88 -5.54 15.13
C ALA A 87 0.08 -5.90 13.86
N PHE A 88 0.62 -5.56 12.68
CA PHE A 88 0.02 -5.90 11.39
C PHE A 88 -0.12 -7.42 11.22
N TYR A 89 0.96 -8.19 11.40
CA TYR A 89 0.90 -9.66 11.27
C TYR A 89 -0.04 -10.30 12.28
N ASN A 90 -0.09 -9.81 13.52
CA ASN A 90 -1.03 -10.31 14.53
C ASN A 90 -2.49 -9.95 14.23
N SER A 91 -2.75 -8.92 13.41
CA SER A 91 -4.10 -8.51 13.00
C SER A 91 -4.64 -9.30 11.80
N VAL A 92 -3.80 -10.11 11.16
CA VAL A 92 -4.14 -10.90 9.97
C VAL A 92 -4.26 -12.36 10.40
N SER A 93 -5.46 -12.94 10.27
CA SER A 93 -5.62 -14.38 10.38
C SER A 93 -5.24 -14.99 9.04
N VAL A 94 -4.26 -15.90 9.03
CA VAL A 94 -4.06 -16.77 7.86
C VAL A 94 -5.19 -17.80 7.91
N ALA A 95 -6.04 -17.85 6.88
CA ALA A 95 -6.93 -19.00 6.71
C ALA A 95 -6.02 -20.22 6.47
N GLN A 96 -6.06 -21.18 7.42
CA GLN A 96 -5.37 -22.46 7.28
C GLN A 96 -6.12 -23.37 6.32
#